data_AF-A0A8J7CHE4-F1
#
_entry.id   AF-A0A8J7CHE4-F1
#
_cell.length_a   1.000
_cell.length_b   1.000
_cell.length_c   1.000
_cell.angle_alpha   90.00
_cell.angle_beta   90.00
_cell.angle_gamma   90.00
#
_symmetry.space_group_name_H-M   'P 1'
#
loop_
_entity.id
_entity.type
_entity.pdbx_description
1 polymer ?
#
loop_
_entity_poly.entity_id
_entity_poly.type
_entity_poly.pdbx_seq_one_letter_code
_entity_poly.pdbx_strand_id
1 'polypeptide(L)'
;MNQNYQAYNKHQEALVCELEAHLLQVAKQEHSSQRYVLSKAIASSKSNIQLSLEKEELDEQLKQLAKEAQHHPPRSLKRQIALTKLMNSIVHNRELCYPQGSQFPADIYQDICDEPLHELLLYVCQNIDKYESERSSVMTWVNTLRRRNDAD
;
A
#
# COMPACT_ATOMS: atom_id res chain seq x y z
N MET A 1 13.40 6.78 9.99
CA MET A 1 13.59 5.91 8.81
C MET A 1 14.64 4.86 9.15
N ASN A 2 14.31 3.58 9.01
CA ASN A 2 15.18 2.47 9.39
C ASN A 2 16.18 2.19 8.26
N GLN A 3 17.47 2.41 8.51
CA GLN A 3 18.54 2.26 7.51
C GLN A 3 18.60 0.84 6.91
N ASN A 4 18.19 -0.18 7.66
CA ASN A 4 18.15 -1.56 7.18
C ASN A 4 17.08 -1.79 6.10
N TYR A 5 15.95 -1.06 6.17
CA TYR A 5 14.89 -1.15 5.16
C TYR A 5 15.30 -0.47 3.85
N GLN A 6 16.00 0.67 3.93
CA GLN A 6 16.55 1.32 2.74
C GLN A 6 17.62 0.47 2.06
N ALA A 7 18.47 -0.20 2.85
CA ALA A 7 19.48 -1.11 2.31
C ALA A 7 18.84 -2.35 1.65
N TYR A 8 17.79 -2.90 2.25
CA TYR A 8 17.04 -4.04 1.70
C TYR A 8 16.34 -3.68 0.39
N ASN A 9 15.61 -2.57 0.34
CA ASN A 9 14.92 -2.12 -0.87
C ASN A 9 15.91 -1.80 -1.99
N LYS A 10 17.01 -1.11 -1.69
CA LYS A 10 18.06 -0.82 -2.67
C LYS A 10 18.73 -2.09 -3.21
N HIS A 11 18.88 -3.12 -2.38
CA HIS A 11 19.42 -4.41 -2.81
C HIS A 11 18.42 -5.18 -3.69
N GLN A 12 17.12 -5.15 -3.35
CA GLN A 12 16.06 -5.73 -4.18
C GLN A 12 15.95 -5.01 -5.54
N GLU A 13 16.01 -3.68 -5.57
CA GLU A 13 16.06 -2.89 -6.81
C GLU A 13 17.27 -3.25 -7.68
N ALA A 14 18.45 -3.43 -7.07
CA ALA A 14 19.66 -3.85 -7.78
C ALA A 14 19.51 -5.26 -8.39
N LEU A 15 18.95 -6.20 -7.64
CA LEU A 15 18.64 -7.56 -8.11
C LEU A 15 17.65 -7.56 -9.28
N VAL A 16 16.61 -6.72 -9.23
CA VAL A 16 15.65 -6.53 -10.33
C VAL A 16 16.36 -5.98 -11.58
N CYS A 17 17.24 -4.99 -11.42
CA CYS A 17 18.02 -4.44 -12.53
C CYS A 17 18.98 -5.46 -13.15
N GLU A 18 19.64 -6.29 -12.34
CA GLU A 18 20.55 -7.35 -12.80
C GLU A 18 19.80 -8.46 -13.54
N LEU A 19 18.63 -8.89 -13.03
CA LEU A 19 17.73 -9.82 -13.71
C LEU A 19 17.26 -9.27 -15.06
N GLU A 20 16.86 -7.99 -15.12
CA GLU A 20 16.44 -7.34 -16.37
C GLU A 20 17.57 -7.28 -17.40
N ALA A 21 18.79 -6.98 -16.97
CA ALA A 21 19.96 -6.94 -17.84
C ALA A 21 20.29 -8.32 -18.42
N HIS A 22 20.30 -9.36 -17.58
CA HIS A 22 20.52 -10.75 -18.01
C HIS A 22 19.41 -11.22 -18.96
N LEU A 23 18.16 -10.88 -18.69
CA LEU A 23 17.02 -11.28 -19.53
C LEU A 23 17.00 -10.53 -20.87
N LEU A 24 17.41 -9.26 -20.93
CA LEU A 24 17.63 -8.54 -22.19
C LEU A 24 18.75 -9.16 -23.03
N GLN A 25 19.73 -9.78 -22.38
CA GLN A 25 20.83 -10.48 -23.04
C GLN A 25 20.36 -11.82 -23.64
N VAL A 26 19.54 -12.58 -22.91
CA VAL A 26 18.88 -13.81 -23.40
C VAL A 26 17.90 -13.50 -24.55
N ALA A 27 17.11 -12.42 -24.43
CA ALA A 27 16.15 -11.99 -25.45
C ALA A 27 16.81 -11.53 -26.77
N LYS A 28 18.11 -11.22 -26.78
CA LYS A 28 18.88 -10.93 -28.01
C LYS A 28 19.29 -12.20 -28.76
N GLN A 29 19.18 -13.38 -28.16
CA GLN A 29 19.61 -14.67 -28.74
C GLN A 29 18.46 -15.53 -29.30
N GLU A 30 17.18 -15.18 -29.10
CA GLU A 30 16.01 -15.96 -29.57
C GLU A 30 15.22 -15.31 -30.74
N HIS A 31 14.46 -16.13 -31.47
CA HIS A 31 13.64 -15.74 -32.63
C HIS A 31 12.54 -14.71 -32.28
N SER A 32 12.33 -13.75 -33.20
CA SER A 32 11.49 -12.54 -33.10
C SER A 32 10.13 -12.70 -32.38
N SER A 33 9.39 -13.78 -32.61
CA SER A 33 8.05 -13.98 -32.04
C SER A 33 8.05 -14.37 -30.56
N GLN A 34 9.07 -15.11 -30.09
CA GLN A 34 9.21 -15.49 -28.68
C GLN A 34 9.67 -14.30 -27.84
N ARG A 35 10.52 -13.42 -28.42
CA ARG A 35 10.99 -12.19 -27.77
C ARG A 35 9.87 -11.25 -27.34
N TYR A 36 8.82 -11.08 -28.16
CA TYR A 36 7.68 -10.23 -27.81
C TYR A 36 6.85 -10.81 -26.65
N VAL A 37 6.58 -12.12 -26.67
CA VAL A 37 5.82 -12.80 -25.61
C VAL A 37 6.59 -12.77 -24.30
N LEU A 38 7.89 -13.07 -24.32
CA LEU A 38 8.76 -12.97 -23.15
C LEU A 38 8.84 -11.53 -22.62
N SER A 39 9.02 -10.53 -23.49
CA SER A 39 9.05 -9.13 -23.09
C SER A 39 7.75 -8.68 -22.42
N LYS A 40 6.58 -9.11 -22.92
CA LYS A 40 5.28 -8.76 -22.35
C LYS A 40 5.00 -9.47 -21.02
N ALA A 41 5.37 -10.75 -20.91
CA ALA A 41 5.28 -11.50 -19.67
C ALA A 41 6.22 -10.91 -18.60
N ILE A 42 7.45 -10.54 -18.97
CA ILE A 42 8.41 -9.88 -18.08
C ILE A 42 7.89 -8.51 -17.63
N ALA A 43 7.35 -7.69 -18.54
CA ALA A 43 6.77 -6.40 -18.17
C ALA A 43 5.60 -6.55 -17.19
N SER A 44 4.75 -7.58 -17.38
CA SER A 44 3.63 -7.88 -16.47
C SER A 44 4.11 -8.42 -15.11
N SER A 45 5.13 -9.28 -15.11
CA SER A 45 5.74 -9.77 -13.87
C SER A 45 6.46 -8.65 -13.12
N LYS A 46 7.15 -7.76 -13.83
CA LYS A 46 7.80 -6.56 -13.27
C LYS A 46 6.78 -5.63 -12.64
N SER A 47 5.67 -5.34 -13.33
CA SER A 47 4.58 -4.54 -12.74
C SER A 47 3.99 -5.21 -11.50
N ASN A 48 3.82 -6.53 -11.51
CA ASN A 48 3.29 -7.26 -10.35
C ASN A 48 4.25 -7.28 -9.16
N ILE A 49 5.56 -7.42 -9.40
CA ILE A 49 6.59 -7.36 -8.36
C ILE A 49 6.69 -5.93 -7.79
N GLN A 50 6.68 -4.92 -8.66
CA GLN A 50 6.67 -3.51 -8.27
C GLN A 50 5.45 -3.19 -7.38
N LEU A 51 4.25 -3.63 -7.79
CA LEU A 51 3.01 -3.44 -7.01
C LEU A 51 3.07 -4.14 -5.64
N SER A 52 3.67 -5.34 -5.56
CA SER A 52 3.84 -6.04 -4.27
C SER A 52 4.84 -5.33 -3.36
N LEU A 53 5.95 -4.83 -3.90
CA LEU A 53 6.96 -4.08 -3.15
C LEU A 53 6.41 -2.75 -2.63
N GLU A 54 5.68 -2.01 -3.48
CA GLU A 54 5.01 -0.77 -3.09
C GLU A 54 3.98 -1.01 -1.99
N LYS A 55 3.27 -2.14 -2.04
CA LYS A 55 2.32 -2.53 -1.00
C LYS A 55 3.00 -2.88 0.33
N GLU A 56 4.11 -3.61 0.30
CA GLU A 56 4.89 -3.93 1.51
C GLU A 56 5.50 -2.68 2.15
N GLU A 57 6.03 -1.77 1.34
CA GLU A 57 6.57 -0.50 1.82
C GLU A 57 5.47 0.36 2.45
N LEU A 58 4.31 0.45 1.81
CA LEU A 58 3.15 1.15 2.35
C LEU A 58 2.70 0.55 3.68
N ASP A 59 2.60 -0.77 3.79
CA ASP A 59 2.17 -1.44 5.02
C ASP A 59 3.11 -1.13 6.20
N GLU A 60 4.42 -1.11 5.97
CA GLU A 60 5.38 -0.73 7.00
C GLU A 60 5.33 0.75 7.36
N GLN A 61 5.18 1.64 6.37
CA GLN A 61 5.01 3.09 6.64
C GLN A 61 3.77 3.35 7.51
N LEU A 62 2.63 2.75 7.17
CA LEU A 62 1.39 2.88 7.93
C LEU A 62 1.54 2.31 9.35
N LYS A 63 2.21 1.17 9.50
CA LYS A 63 2.49 0.56 10.80
C LYS A 63 3.33 1.46 11.70
N GLN A 64 4.35 2.13 11.15
CA GLN A 64 5.17 3.06 11.93
C GLN A 64 4.36 4.27 12.39
N LEU A 65 3.54 4.86 11.51
CA LEU A 65 2.67 5.98 11.86
C LEU A 65 1.62 5.61 12.91
N ALA A 66 1.04 4.40 12.82
CA ALA A 66 0.12 3.88 13.81
C ALA A 66 0.79 3.70 15.18
N LYS A 67 2.00 3.12 15.20
CA LYS A 67 2.80 3.02 16.43
C LYS A 67 3.14 4.40 16.99
N GLU A 68 3.60 5.33 16.17
CA GLU A 68 3.93 6.70 16.60
C GLU A 68 2.72 7.39 17.24
N ALA A 69 1.52 7.23 16.66
CA ALA A 69 0.29 7.74 17.23
C ALA A 69 -0.04 7.12 18.61
N GLN A 70 0.15 5.80 18.77
CA GLN A 70 -0.06 5.09 20.04
C GLN A 70 0.96 5.49 21.13
N HIS A 71 2.21 5.77 20.76
CA HIS A 71 3.26 6.16 21.71
C HIS A 71 3.02 7.53 22.35
N HIS A 72 2.19 8.37 21.73
CA HIS A 72 1.88 9.69 22.23
C HIS A 72 0.55 9.71 23.00
N PRO A 73 0.45 10.50 24.09
CA PRO A 73 -0.75 10.54 24.89
C PRO A 73 -1.95 11.07 24.09
N PRO A 74 -3.18 10.65 24.44
CA PRO A 74 -4.40 11.16 23.83
C PRO A 74 -4.42 12.68 23.79
N ARG A 75 -4.92 13.26 22.68
CA ARG A 75 -5.03 14.72 22.45
C ARG A 75 -3.72 15.51 22.38
N SER A 76 -2.56 14.85 22.43
CA SER A 76 -1.29 15.55 22.20
C SER A 76 -1.13 15.95 20.73
N LEU A 77 -0.47 17.08 20.49
CA LEU A 77 -0.17 17.56 19.14
C LEU A 77 0.62 16.52 18.32
N LYS A 78 1.58 15.83 18.96
CA LYS A 78 2.39 14.79 18.29
C LYS A 78 1.52 13.61 17.82
N ARG A 79 0.57 13.17 18.66
CA ARG A 79 -0.40 12.14 18.27
C ARG A 79 -1.27 12.59 17.10
N GLN A 80 -1.77 13.83 17.13
CA GLN A 80 -2.57 14.39 16.04
C GLN A 80 -1.78 14.42 14.73
N ILE A 81 -0.51 14.87 14.76
CA ILE A 81 0.35 14.88 13.58
C ILE A 81 0.54 13.46 13.01
N ALA A 82 0.82 12.47 13.87
CA ALA A 82 0.99 11.07 13.45
C ALA A 82 -0.30 10.50 12.85
N LEU A 83 -1.46 10.77 13.45
CA LEU A 83 -2.77 10.38 12.94
C LEU A 83 -3.10 11.05 11.61
N THR A 84 -2.85 12.35 11.45
CA THR A 84 -3.06 13.07 10.19
C THR A 84 -2.20 12.47 9.07
N LYS A 85 -0.93 12.17 9.34
CA LYS A 85 -0.06 11.49 8.38
C LYS A 85 -0.58 10.11 8.00
N LEU A 86 -1.00 9.33 9.00
CA LEU A 86 -1.57 8.00 8.80
C LEU A 86 -2.81 8.05 7.89
N MET A 87 -3.74 8.96 8.19
CA MET A 87 -4.96 9.15 7.41
C MET A 87 -4.66 9.57 5.98
N ASN A 88 -3.78 10.55 5.80
CA ASN A 88 -3.40 11.01 4.46
C ASN A 88 -2.79 9.87 3.65
N SER A 89 -1.91 9.04 4.24
CA SER A 89 -1.35 7.87 3.57
C SER A 89 -2.43 6.84 3.20
N ILE A 90 -3.43 6.59 4.05
CA ILE A 90 -4.54 5.68 3.74
C ILE A 90 -5.38 6.22 2.57
N VAL A 91 -5.76 7.50 2.62
CA VAL A 91 -6.60 8.15 1.58
C VAL A 91 -5.89 8.21 0.23
N HIS A 92 -4.59 8.53 0.24
CA HIS A 92 -3.78 8.62 -0.98
C HIS A 92 -3.62 7.27 -1.67
N ASN A 93 -3.61 6.18 -0.89
CA ASN A 93 -3.43 4.82 -1.39
C ASN A 93 -4.76 4.04 -1.46
N ARG A 94 -5.91 4.74 -1.45
CA ARG A 94 -7.24 4.09 -1.44
C ARG A 94 -7.49 3.17 -2.64
N GLU A 95 -6.86 3.43 -3.78
CA GLU A 95 -6.94 2.58 -4.97
C GLU A 95 -6.30 1.19 -4.76
N LEU A 96 -5.32 1.07 -3.86
CA LEU A 96 -4.74 -0.21 -3.45
C LEU A 96 -5.64 -0.98 -2.46
N CYS A 97 -6.66 -0.29 -1.93
CA CYS A 97 -7.52 -0.76 -0.85
C CYS A 97 -8.94 -1.06 -1.32
N TYR A 98 -9.29 -0.60 -2.53
CA TYR A 98 -10.51 -0.94 -3.22
C TYR A 98 -10.23 -1.91 -4.37
N PRO A 99 -11.13 -2.88 -4.63
CA PRO A 99 -11.03 -3.68 -5.83
C PRO A 99 -11.06 -2.77 -7.06
N GLN A 100 -10.03 -2.91 -7.91
CA GLN A 100 -10.00 -2.30 -9.24
C GLN A 100 -11.24 -2.75 -10.01
N GLY A 101 -12.18 -1.84 -10.26
CA GLY A 101 -13.42 -2.15 -10.97
C GLY A 101 -14.71 -1.69 -10.30
N SER A 102 -14.70 -0.56 -9.59
CA SER A 102 -15.96 0.15 -9.34
C SER A 102 -16.65 0.42 -10.69
N GLN A 103 -17.93 0.05 -10.81
CA GLN A 103 -18.74 0.30 -12.01
C GLN A 103 -19.10 1.79 -12.17
N PHE A 104 -18.62 2.65 -11.26
CA PHE A 104 -18.94 4.06 -11.21
C PHE A 104 -17.84 4.90 -11.88
N PRO A 105 -18.22 5.96 -12.63
CA PRO A 105 -17.28 6.96 -13.12
C PRO A 105 -16.43 7.54 -11.97
N ALA A 106 -15.14 7.81 -12.22
CA ALA A 106 -14.19 8.30 -11.20
C ALA A 106 -14.71 9.53 -10.44
N ASP A 107 -15.42 10.41 -11.16
CA ASP A 107 -15.98 11.67 -10.71
C ASP A 107 -17.10 11.47 -9.66
N ILE A 108 -17.88 10.39 -9.80
CA ILE A 108 -18.98 10.03 -8.89
C ILE A 108 -18.47 9.11 -7.78
N TYR A 109 -17.45 8.29 -8.09
CA TYR A 109 -16.82 7.38 -7.15
C TYR A 109 -16.18 8.10 -5.97
N GLN A 110 -15.63 9.28 -6.20
CA GLN A 110 -15.02 10.10 -5.16
C GLN A 110 -16.07 10.57 -4.13
N ASP A 111 -17.18 11.15 -4.61
CA ASP A 111 -18.25 11.66 -3.73
C ASP A 111 -18.98 10.54 -2.95
N ILE A 112 -19.17 9.36 -3.56
CA ILE A 112 -19.82 8.21 -2.90
C ILE A 112 -18.92 7.58 -1.85
N CYS A 113 -17.60 7.55 -2.07
CA CYS A 113 -16.66 6.96 -1.13
C CYS A 113 -16.31 7.89 0.04
N ASP A 114 -16.58 9.19 -0.06
CA ASP A 114 -16.12 10.15 0.94
C ASP A 114 -16.84 9.98 2.29
N GLU A 115 -18.16 9.85 2.34
CA GLU A 115 -18.89 9.77 3.63
C GLU A 115 -18.52 8.51 4.45
N PRO A 116 -18.52 7.28 3.88
CA PRO A 116 -18.10 6.07 4.61
C PRO A 116 -16.61 6.09 4.98
N LEU A 117 -15.78 6.76 4.18
CA LEU A 117 -14.34 6.90 4.44
C LEU A 117 -14.08 7.85 5.61
N HIS A 118 -14.81 8.97 5.71
CA HIS A 118 -14.66 9.90 6.82
C HIS A 118 -15.03 9.24 8.16
N GLU A 119 -16.12 8.47 8.20
CA GLU A 119 -16.51 7.71 9.41
C GLU A 119 -15.48 6.65 9.78
N LEU A 120 -14.95 5.93 8.80
CA LEU A 120 -13.89 4.94 9.00
C LEU A 120 -12.62 5.57 9.56
N LEU A 121 -12.18 6.70 9.00
CA LEU A 121 -10.99 7.40 9.47
C LEU A 121 -11.19 7.99 10.87
N LEU A 122 -12.39 8.50 11.17
CA LEU A 122 -12.75 8.94 12.52
C LEU A 122 -12.67 7.78 13.51
N TYR A 123 -13.22 6.62 13.15
CA TYR A 123 -13.14 5.42 13.97
C TYR A 123 -11.69 5.01 14.21
N VAL A 124 -10.85 5.01 13.17
CA VAL A 124 -9.41 4.73 13.29
C VAL A 124 -8.75 5.69 14.27
N CYS A 125 -9.04 6.99 14.22
CA CYS A 125 -8.49 7.97 15.15
C CYS A 125 -8.89 7.71 16.60
N GLN A 126 -10.15 7.35 16.83
CA GLN A 126 -10.70 7.05 18.15
C GLN A 126 -10.20 5.72 18.71
N ASN A 127 -9.86 4.77 17.83
CA ASN A 127 -9.56 3.39 18.19
C ASN A 127 -8.13 2.96 17.82
N ILE A 128 -7.25 3.91 17.53
CA ILE A 128 -5.86 3.60 17.16
C ILE A 128 -5.15 2.80 18.26
N ASP A 129 -5.50 2.98 19.54
CA ASP A 129 -4.93 2.19 20.65
C ASP A 129 -5.37 0.73 20.65
N LYS A 130 -6.43 0.38 19.93
CA LYS A 130 -6.90 -1.01 19.74
C LYS A 130 -6.21 -1.71 18.58
N TYR A 131 -5.43 -1.00 17.77
CA TYR A 131 -4.69 -1.58 16.66
C TYR A 131 -3.52 -2.42 17.19
N GLU A 132 -3.48 -3.69 16.82
CA GLU A 132 -2.42 -4.62 17.19
C GLU A 132 -1.56 -4.93 15.95
N SER A 133 -0.36 -4.35 15.88
CA SER A 133 0.52 -4.49 14.71
C SER A 133 1.01 -5.93 14.45
N GLU A 134 0.89 -6.80 15.45
CA GLU A 134 1.28 -8.22 15.36
C GLU A 134 0.17 -9.08 14.74
N ARG A 135 -1.09 -8.60 14.74
CA ARG A 135 -2.24 -9.37 14.24
C ARG A 135 -2.55 -9.13 12.77
N SER A 136 -2.31 -7.92 12.27
CA SER A 136 -2.66 -7.55 10.90
C SER A 136 -1.98 -6.26 10.48
N SER A 137 -1.80 -6.05 9.17
CA SER A 137 -1.43 -4.73 8.62
C SER A 137 -2.53 -3.70 8.87
N VAL A 138 -2.17 -2.41 8.87
CA VAL A 138 -3.14 -1.31 9.02
C VAL A 138 -4.23 -1.41 7.97
N MET A 139 -3.87 -1.71 6.72
CA MET A 139 -4.86 -1.81 5.64
C MET A 139 -5.81 -2.99 5.82
N THR A 140 -5.30 -4.13 6.27
CA THR A 140 -6.16 -5.29 6.59
C THR A 140 -7.14 -4.95 7.70
N TRP A 141 -6.65 -4.30 8.76
CA TRP A 141 -7.49 -3.87 9.87
C TRP A 141 -8.57 -2.87 9.43
N VAL A 142 -8.21 -1.82 8.69
CA VAL A 142 -9.15 -0.84 8.10
C VAL A 142 -10.21 -1.52 7.23
N ASN A 143 -9.82 -2.49 6.40
CA ASN A 143 -10.75 -3.27 5.57
C ASN A 143 -11.69 -4.19 6.39
N THR A 144 -11.26 -4.65 7.57
CA THR A 144 -12.16 -5.41 8.47
C THR A 144 -13.18 -4.50 9.15
N LEU A 145 -12.80 -3.25 9.45
CA LEU A 145 -13.72 -2.26 10.04
C LEU A 145 -14.80 -1.85 9.05
N ARG A 146 -14.44 -1.58 7.79
CA ARG A 146 -15.41 -1.23 6.73
C ARG A 146 -16.50 -2.30 6.60
N ARG A 147 -16.11 -3.57 6.50
CA ARG A 147 -17.04 -4.72 6.39
C ARG A 147 -18.00 -4.89 7.57
N ARG A 148 -17.67 -4.34 8.74
CA ARG A 148 -18.56 -4.38 9.91
C ARG A 148 -19.61 -3.27 9.85
N ASN A 149 -19.22 -2.08 9.41
CA ASN A 149 -20.12 -0.93 9.31
C ASN A 149 -21.14 -1.07 8.17
N ASP A 150 -20.83 -1.82 7.10
CA ASP A 150 -21.76 -2.07 5.98
C ASP A 150 -22.89 -3.08 6.32
N ALA A 151 -22.84 -3.73 7.50
CA ALA A 151 -23.72 -4.84 7.88
C ALA A 151 -24.79 -4.49 8.93
N ASP A 152 -24.77 -3.26 9.44
CA ASP A 152 -25.72 -2.69 10.41
C ASP A 152 -26.67 -1.69 9.72
#